data_AF-A0A9Q1DB08-F1
#
_entry.id   AF-A0A9Q1DB08-F1
#
_cell.length_a   1.000
_cell.length_b   1.000
_cell.length_c   1.000
_cell.angle_alpha   90.00
_cell.angle_beta   90.00
_cell.angle_gamma   90.00
#
_symmetry.space_group_name_H-M   'P 1'
#
loop_
_entity.id
_entity.type
_entity.pdbx_description
1 polymer ?
#
loop_
_entity_poly.entity_id
_entity_poly.type
_entity_poly.pdbx_seq_one_letter_code
_entity_poly.pdbx_strand_id
1 'polypeptide(L)'
;MLEIHRKADSTEERYFHGKSMESIPVLTDAEGAKFWAEMPVLPLAVVEEVLLNVPPEEVVCVCRLVCREWQELVDSAPLWKEKCRRARFLPHDVTRPPADWQMFYFMSKKRHNLLKNPSAEEQFNGWQIVRNGGDRWSIQEVGENPLPDEMVKKFFVTSYHECKKLQLINLEREGYKPALLDRYQPEIHISDWYAPRWDCGCMYEICVELLNQKKQQWNEQQWHQMTHVFRDYGPGARFVRFCHGGNDTKFWAGWYGIRVTNSSVEVLPAGHARSTSPAETRPREMSPQKR
;
A
#
# COMPACT_ATOMS: atom_id res chain seq x y z
N MET A 1 -36.44 32.60 -39.52
CA MET A 1 -36.38 33.61 -38.45
C MET A 1 -35.14 33.35 -37.62
N LEU A 2 -34.18 34.30 -37.71
CA LEU A 2 -33.10 34.69 -36.78
C LEU A 2 -32.26 33.53 -36.19
N GLU A 3 -31.01 33.24 -36.56
CA GLU A 3 -29.80 34.06 -36.83
C GLU A 3 -29.46 35.11 -35.77
N ILE A 4 -28.45 34.83 -34.94
CA ILE A 4 -27.54 35.82 -34.36
C ILE A 4 -26.10 35.27 -34.42
N HIS A 5 -25.21 36.12 -34.92
CA HIS A 5 -23.84 35.87 -35.35
C HIS A 5 -22.77 35.94 -34.24
N ARG A 6 -21.66 35.26 -34.56
CA ARG A 6 -20.26 35.36 -34.11
C ARG A 6 -19.79 36.73 -33.55
N LYS A 7 -18.87 36.66 -32.58
CA LYS A 7 -17.45 37.03 -32.77
C LYS A 7 -16.60 36.50 -31.59
N ALA A 8 -15.80 35.46 -31.86
CA ALA A 8 -14.61 35.16 -31.06
C ALA A 8 -13.41 35.80 -31.78
N ASP A 9 -12.56 36.42 -31.00
CA ASP A 9 -11.46 37.27 -31.40
C ASP A 9 -10.40 36.47 -32.19
N SER A 10 -9.90 37.11 -33.23
CA SER A 10 -8.99 36.56 -34.22
C SER A 10 -7.63 37.19 -34.02
N THR A 11 -6.67 36.48 -33.41
CA THR A 11 -5.22 36.63 -33.68
C THR A 11 -4.44 35.67 -32.79
N GLU A 12 -4.28 34.43 -33.24
CA GLU A 12 -3.04 33.64 -33.06
C GLU A 12 -3.03 32.41 -33.98
N GLU A 13 -3.48 32.59 -35.22
CA GLU A 13 -3.21 31.63 -36.31
C GLU A 13 -2.16 32.22 -37.25
N ARG A 14 -0.89 32.11 -36.89
CA ARG A 14 0.19 32.06 -37.88
C ARG A 14 1.25 31.09 -37.37
N TYR A 15 1.56 30.11 -38.22
CA TYR A 15 2.66 29.12 -38.15
C TYR A 15 2.31 27.65 -37.93
N PHE A 16 1.20 27.13 -38.45
CA PHE A 16 1.20 25.73 -38.91
C PHE A 16 0.31 25.59 -40.15
N HIS A 17 0.91 25.79 -41.33
CA HIS A 17 0.36 25.30 -42.59
C HIS A 17 1.45 24.55 -43.33
N GLY A 18 1.17 23.26 -43.58
CA GLY A 18 1.83 22.48 -44.62
C GLY A 18 3.03 21.66 -44.16
N LYS A 19 2.78 20.51 -43.55
CA LYS A 19 3.25 19.24 -44.12
C LYS A 19 2.23 18.17 -43.83
N SER A 20 1.65 17.66 -44.93
CA SER A 20 0.94 16.39 -44.99
C SER A 20 1.67 15.37 -44.13
N MET A 21 0.92 14.59 -43.35
CA MET A 21 1.37 13.31 -42.81
C MET A 21 1.82 12.49 -44.02
N GLU A 22 3.13 12.50 -44.29
CA GLU A 22 3.73 11.65 -45.31
C GLU A 22 3.40 10.23 -44.88
N SER A 23 2.57 9.59 -45.70
CA SER A 23 2.29 8.16 -45.64
C SER A 23 3.60 7.42 -45.42
N ILE A 24 3.66 6.63 -44.34
CA ILE A 24 4.73 5.67 -44.12
C ILE A 24 4.83 4.85 -45.42
N PRO A 25 5.96 4.89 -46.14
CA PRO A 25 6.06 4.19 -47.40
C PRO A 25 5.88 2.70 -47.12
N VAL A 26 4.90 2.07 -47.78
CA VAL A 26 4.78 0.62 -47.82
C VAL A 26 5.94 0.14 -48.69
N LEU A 27 7.07 -0.12 -48.05
CA LEU A 27 8.28 -0.59 -48.71
C LEU A 27 8.02 -1.98 -49.30
N THR A 28 8.46 -2.19 -50.53
CA THR A 28 8.52 -3.53 -51.13
C THR A 28 9.45 -4.42 -50.30
N ASP A 29 9.27 -5.75 -50.29
CA ASP A 29 10.06 -6.66 -49.44
C ASP A 29 11.58 -6.47 -49.60
N ALA A 30 12.06 -6.10 -50.79
CA ALA A 30 13.48 -5.85 -51.06
C ALA A 30 13.98 -4.49 -50.56
N GLU A 31 13.18 -3.43 -50.69
CA GLU A 31 13.52 -2.08 -50.21
C GLU A 31 13.37 -1.99 -48.69
N GLY A 32 12.38 -2.70 -48.13
CA GLY A 32 12.20 -2.90 -46.69
C GLY A 32 13.38 -3.64 -46.10
N ALA A 33 13.79 -4.77 -46.70
CA ALA A 33 14.96 -5.51 -46.25
C ALA A 33 16.24 -4.66 -46.29
N LYS A 34 16.41 -3.82 -47.32
CA LYS A 34 17.56 -2.91 -47.43
C LYS A 34 17.51 -1.78 -46.38
N PHE A 35 16.34 -1.20 -46.13
CA PHE A 35 16.14 -0.20 -45.07
C PHE A 35 16.45 -0.76 -43.68
N TRP A 36 15.97 -1.97 -43.36
CA TRP A 36 16.28 -2.64 -42.10
C TRP A 36 17.76 -3.07 -41.99
N ALA A 37 18.41 -3.39 -43.12
CA ALA A 37 19.84 -3.73 -43.17
C ALA A 37 20.77 -2.50 -43.05
N GLU A 38 20.30 -1.32 -43.43
CA GLU A 38 21.04 -0.05 -43.33
C GLU A 38 20.72 0.71 -42.03
N MET A 39 19.77 0.21 -41.22
CA MET A 39 19.46 0.83 -39.93
C MET A 39 20.65 0.66 -38.98
N PRO A 40 21.22 1.75 -38.43
CA PRO A 40 22.33 1.62 -37.49
C PRO A 40 21.88 0.82 -36.28
N VAL A 41 22.61 -0.26 -35.98
CA VAL A 41 22.39 -1.04 -34.77
C VAL A 41 22.60 -0.11 -33.58
N LEU A 42 21.52 0.21 -32.88
CA LEU A 42 21.60 1.05 -31.69
C LEU A 42 22.40 0.29 -30.62
N PRO A 43 23.36 0.93 -29.94
CA PRO A 43 24.03 0.33 -28.80
C PRO A 43 23.02 -0.09 -27.74
N LEU A 44 23.22 -1.25 -27.10
CA LEU A 44 22.29 -1.76 -26.07
C LEU A 44 22.07 -0.77 -24.92
N ALA A 45 23.08 0.04 -24.57
CA ALA A 45 22.95 1.10 -23.58
C ALA A 45 21.91 2.16 -23.96
N VAL A 46 21.77 2.47 -25.26
CA VAL A 46 20.74 3.41 -25.75
C VAL A 46 19.37 2.75 -25.68
N VAL A 47 19.27 1.46 -26.04
CA VAL A 47 18.02 0.70 -25.91
C VAL A 47 17.58 0.62 -24.45
N GLU A 48 18.50 0.34 -23.52
CA GLU A 48 18.22 0.34 -22.09
C GLU A 48 17.67 1.69 -21.63
N GLU A 49 18.30 2.80 -22.03
CA GLU A 49 17.80 4.14 -21.70
C GLU A 49 16.40 4.41 -22.29
N VAL A 50 16.12 3.96 -23.52
CA VAL A 50 14.77 4.03 -24.09
C VAL A 50 13.79 3.23 -23.22
N LEU A 51 14.10 1.98 -22.89
CA LEU A 51 13.26 1.11 -22.06
C LEU A 51 13.02 1.71 -20.66
N LEU A 52 13.98 2.43 -20.08
CA LEU A 52 13.83 3.12 -18.80
C LEU A 52 12.74 4.19 -18.84
N ASN A 53 12.50 4.81 -20.00
CA ASN A 53 11.49 5.85 -20.21
C ASN A 53 10.12 5.31 -20.68
N VAL A 54 10.03 4.04 -21.07
CA VAL A 54 8.78 3.37 -21.46
C VAL A 54 7.99 2.92 -20.21
N PRO A 55 6.64 2.99 -20.23
CA PRO A 55 5.79 2.45 -19.16
C PRO A 55 6.13 0.99 -18.85
N PRO A 56 6.27 0.61 -17.56
CA PRO A 56 6.77 -0.70 -17.17
C PRO A 56 5.87 -1.84 -17.65
N GLU A 57 4.56 -1.60 -17.79
CA GLU A 57 3.62 -2.57 -18.35
C GLU A 57 3.90 -2.86 -19.83
N GLU A 58 4.23 -1.83 -20.62
CA GLU A 58 4.60 -1.96 -22.04
C GLU A 58 5.98 -2.60 -22.21
N VAL A 59 6.93 -2.29 -21.32
CA VAL A 59 8.26 -2.91 -21.32
C VAL A 59 8.14 -4.44 -21.23
N VAL A 60 7.27 -4.94 -20.34
CA VAL A 60 7.10 -6.39 -20.11
C VAL A 60 6.24 -7.05 -21.18
N CYS A 61 5.14 -6.41 -21.59
CA CYS A 61 4.14 -7.02 -22.46
C CYS A 61 4.43 -6.85 -23.96
N VAL A 62 5.17 -5.81 -24.34
CA VAL A 62 5.40 -5.43 -25.74
C VAL A 62 6.90 -5.46 -26.06
N CYS A 63 7.72 -4.67 -25.36
CA CYS A 63 9.14 -4.53 -25.69
C CYS A 63 9.90 -5.86 -25.55
N ARG A 64 9.54 -6.67 -24.54
CA ARG A 64 10.10 -8.02 -24.32
C ARG A 64 9.91 -8.97 -25.51
N LEU A 65 8.93 -8.72 -26.39
CA LEU A 65 8.58 -9.58 -27.52
C LEU A 65 9.24 -9.15 -28.84
N VAL A 66 9.99 -8.03 -28.85
CA VAL A 66 10.59 -7.46 -30.07
C VAL A 66 11.69 -8.35 -30.63
N CYS A 67 12.71 -8.67 -29.83
CA CYS A 67 13.81 -9.56 -30.18
C CYS A 67 14.49 -10.14 -28.93
N ARG A 68 15.44 -11.06 -29.11
CA ARG A 68 16.13 -11.73 -27.99
C ARG A 68 16.95 -10.75 -27.14
N GLU A 69 17.62 -9.80 -27.77
CA GLU A 69 18.42 -8.79 -27.07
C GLU A 69 17.56 -7.89 -26.19
N TRP A 70 16.37 -7.49 -26.68
CA TRP A 70 15.41 -6.73 -25.88
C TRP A 70 14.83 -7.57 -24.75
N GLN A 71 14.52 -8.85 -25.01
CA GLN A 71 14.08 -9.76 -23.96
C GLN A 71 15.13 -9.87 -22.84
N GLU A 72 16.40 -10.05 -23.18
CA GLU A 72 17.50 -10.14 -22.21
C GLU A 72 17.64 -8.85 -21.39
N LEU A 73 17.54 -7.67 -22.03
CA LEU A 73 17.54 -6.39 -21.32
C LEU A 73 16.32 -6.24 -20.39
N VAL A 74 15.12 -6.58 -20.87
CA VAL A 74 13.89 -6.52 -20.08
C VAL A 74 13.92 -7.47 -18.90
N ASP A 75 14.46 -8.68 -19.06
CA ASP A 75 14.57 -9.68 -17.99
C ASP A 75 15.78 -9.40 -17.06
N SER A 76 16.59 -8.38 -17.35
CA SER A 76 17.79 -8.04 -16.58
C SER A 76 17.50 -7.29 -15.28
N ALA A 77 18.20 -7.65 -14.21
CA ALA A 77 18.12 -6.94 -12.93
C ALA A 77 18.54 -5.45 -13.00
N PRO A 78 19.59 -5.03 -13.75
CA PRO A 78 20.01 -3.63 -13.84
C PRO A 78 18.90 -2.68 -14.30
N LEU A 79 18.14 -3.05 -15.35
CA LEU A 79 17.05 -2.22 -15.87
C LEU A 79 16.03 -1.89 -14.78
N TRP A 80 15.56 -2.91 -14.05
CA TRP A 80 14.55 -2.73 -13.02
C TRP A 80 15.08 -2.05 -11.76
N LYS A 81 16.34 -2.30 -11.40
CA LYS A 81 17.03 -1.58 -10.32
C LYS A 81 17.10 -0.08 -10.63
N GLU A 82 17.40 0.27 -11.87
CA GLU A 82 17.47 1.66 -12.31
C GLU A 82 16.08 2.30 -12.38
N LYS A 83 15.04 1.58 -12.87
CA LYS A 83 13.65 2.04 -12.76
C LYS A 83 13.23 2.28 -11.31
N CYS A 84 13.60 1.40 -10.38
CA CYS A 84 13.35 1.57 -8.96
C CYS A 84 14.02 2.85 -8.43
N ARG A 85 15.29 3.07 -8.79
CA ARG A 85 16.03 4.27 -8.41
C ARG A 85 15.34 5.55 -8.90
N ARG A 86 14.94 5.61 -10.18
CA ARG A 86 14.22 6.76 -10.77
C ARG A 86 12.87 7.00 -10.10
N ALA A 87 12.16 5.93 -9.73
CA ALA A 87 10.90 5.99 -9.01
C ALA A 87 11.04 6.17 -7.49
N ARG A 88 12.28 6.24 -6.97
CA ARG A 88 12.60 6.30 -5.53
C ARG A 88 12.06 5.12 -4.71
N PHE A 89 11.93 3.96 -5.34
CA PHE A 89 11.65 2.71 -4.65
C PHE A 89 12.95 2.14 -4.08
N LEU A 90 13.12 2.27 -2.77
CA LEU A 90 14.31 1.82 -2.07
C LEU A 90 14.01 0.50 -1.35
N PRO A 91 14.86 -0.53 -1.49
CA PRO A 91 14.82 -1.69 -0.60
C PRO A 91 15.01 -1.23 0.85
N HIS A 92 14.34 -1.91 1.78
CA HIS A 92 14.46 -1.58 3.20
C HIS A 92 15.88 -1.84 3.73
N ASP A 93 16.46 -2.98 3.34
CA ASP A 93 17.82 -3.36 3.67
C ASP A 93 18.71 -3.31 2.42
N VAL A 94 19.58 -2.31 2.36
CA VAL A 94 20.53 -2.14 1.24
C VAL A 94 21.53 -3.29 1.15
N THR A 95 21.76 -4.01 2.26
CA THR A 95 22.66 -5.17 2.31
C THR A 95 22.01 -6.45 1.79
N ARG A 96 20.68 -6.46 1.64
CA ARG A 96 19.89 -7.59 1.13
C ARG A 96 19.05 -7.16 -0.07
N PRO A 97 19.66 -7.08 -1.28
CA PRO A 97 18.93 -6.66 -2.46
C PRO A 97 17.78 -7.62 -2.77
N PRO A 98 16.68 -7.14 -3.39
CA PRO A 98 15.61 -7.99 -3.86
C PRO A 98 16.12 -9.08 -4.81
N ALA A 99 15.61 -10.31 -4.65
CA ALA A 99 15.92 -11.41 -5.55
C ALA A 99 15.37 -11.18 -6.98
N ASP A 100 14.25 -10.48 -7.09
CA ASP A 100 13.59 -10.14 -8.35
C ASP A 100 13.25 -8.63 -8.34
N TRP A 101 14.08 -7.85 -9.04
CA TRP A 101 13.93 -6.39 -9.13
C TRP A 101 12.68 -5.96 -9.91
N GLN A 102 12.26 -6.76 -10.89
CA GLN A 102 11.04 -6.50 -11.64
C GLN A 102 9.83 -6.61 -10.73
N MET A 103 9.72 -7.73 -10.01
CA MET A 103 8.65 -7.94 -9.04
C MET A 103 8.67 -6.87 -7.95
N PHE A 104 9.86 -6.55 -7.43
CA PHE A 104 10.03 -5.49 -6.45
C PHE A 104 9.49 -4.14 -6.96
N TYR A 105 9.78 -3.77 -8.21
CA TYR A 105 9.30 -2.53 -8.82
C TYR A 105 7.77 -2.50 -8.86
N PHE A 106 7.13 -3.54 -9.42
CA PHE A 106 5.67 -3.58 -9.56
C PHE A 106 4.94 -3.62 -8.22
N MET A 107 5.48 -4.36 -7.25
CA MET A 107 4.94 -4.42 -5.90
C MET A 107 5.08 -3.08 -5.17
N SER A 108 6.24 -2.41 -5.30
CA SER A 108 6.46 -1.09 -4.70
C SER A 108 5.56 -0.02 -5.33
N LYS A 109 5.38 -0.04 -6.65
CA LYS A 109 4.46 0.88 -7.37
C LYS A 109 3.01 0.71 -6.94
N LYS A 110 2.60 -0.52 -6.57
CA LYS A 110 1.25 -0.84 -6.11
C LYS A 110 1.03 -0.65 -4.61
N ARG A 111 2.07 -0.35 -3.84
CA ARG A 111 1.97 -0.25 -2.38
C ARG A 111 1.05 0.91 -1.97
N HIS A 112 -0.02 0.58 -1.25
CA HIS A 112 -0.91 1.54 -0.61
C HIS A 112 -1.68 0.84 0.52
N ASN A 113 -2.33 1.62 1.39
CA ASN A 113 -3.22 1.08 2.42
C ASN A 113 -4.51 0.53 1.76
N LEU A 114 -4.78 -0.75 1.98
CA LEU A 114 -5.95 -1.45 1.43
C LEU A 114 -7.21 -1.20 2.26
N LEU A 115 -7.08 -0.76 3.52
CA LEU A 115 -8.23 -0.37 4.33
C LEU A 115 -8.80 0.97 3.87
N LYS A 116 -10.13 1.04 3.78
CA LYS A 116 -10.85 2.29 3.49
C LYS A 116 -11.12 3.03 4.78
N ASN A 117 -11.07 4.36 4.75
CA ASN A 117 -11.40 5.23 5.89
C ASN A 117 -10.74 4.76 7.23
N PRO A 118 -9.40 4.62 7.28
CA PRO A 118 -8.71 4.13 8.48
C PRO A 118 -8.74 5.12 9.65
N SER A 119 -8.92 6.41 9.36
CA SER A 119 -8.82 7.51 10.33
C SER A 119 -10.15 8.20 10.64
N ALA A 120 -11.29 7.57 10.34
CA ALA A 120 -12.64 8.06 10.66
C ALA A 120 -13.06 9.40 9.99
N GLU A 121 -12.40 9.81 8.91
CA GLU A 121 -12.75 11.04 8.19
C GLU A 121 -14.11 10.92 7.46
N GLU A 122 -14.44 9.72 6.99
CA GLU A 122 -15.68 9.43 6.27
C GLU A 122 -16.69 8.69 7.16
N GLN A 123 -16.80 9.10 8.43
CA GLN A 123 -17.63 8.42 9.43
C GLN A 123 -17.28 6.92 9.52
N PHE A 124 -18.26 6.01 9.34
CA PHE A 124 -18.06 4.57 9.28
C PHE A 124 -18.05 4.02 7.84
N ASN A 125 -17.94 4.87 6.81
CA ASN A 125 -17.89 4.42 5.42
C ASN A 125 -16.76 3.39 5.24
N GLY A 126 -17.04 2.34 4.46
CA GLY A 126 -16.14 1.21 4.27
C GLY A 126 -16.10 0.19 5.42
N TRP A 127 -16.58 0.52 6.63
CA TRP A 127 -16.56 -0.40 7.77
C TRP A 127 -17.90 -1.11 7.98
N GLN A 128 -17.87 -2.44 8.09
CA GLN A 128 -19.02 -3.21 8.58
C GLN A 128 -19.01 -3.25 10.10
N ILE A 129 -20.04 -2.70 10.74
CA ILE A 129 -20.22 -2.81 12.18
C ILE A 129 -20.74 -4.20 12.53
N VAL A 130 -19.93 -4.99 13.24
CA VAL A 130 -20.24 -6.37 13.64
C VAL A 130 -20.92 -6.41 15.01
N ARG A 131 -20.45 -5.58 15.95
CA ARG A 131 -21.06 -5.40 17.27
C ARG A 131 -21.05 -3.92 17.61
N ASN A 132 -22.09 -3.46 18.29
CA ASN A 132 -22.30 -2.04 18.58
C ASN A 132 -22.95 -1.85 19.95
N GLY A 133 -22.37 -2.44 20.98
CA GLY A 133 -22.91 -2.45 22.34
C GLY A 133 -22.86 -1.10 23.06
N GLY A 134 -23.64 -0.98 24.12
CA GLY A 134 -23.68 0.21 24.96
C GLY A 134 -24.19 1.42 24.18
N ASP A 135 -23.51 2.55 24.34
CA ASP A 135 -23.81 3.79 23.59
C ASP A 135 -23.20 3.79 22.19
N ARG A 136 -22.89 2.60 21.67
CA ARG A 136 -22.40 2.34 20.30
C ARG A 136 -21.00 2.92 20.06
N TRP A 137 -20.47 2.68 18.87
CA TRP A 137 -19.29 3.38 18.37
C TRP A 137 -19.57 4.88 18.23
N SER A 138 -18.59 5.69 18.59
CA SER A 138 -18.57 7.12 18.27
C SER A 138 -17.25 7.51 17.61
N ILE A 139 -17.23 8.70 17.03
CA ILE A 139 -16.07 9.29 16.39
C ILE A 139 -15.75 10.58 17.13
N GLN A 140 -14.48 10.74 17.51
CA GLN A 140 -14.01 11.90 18.26
C GLN A 140 -12.73 12.44 17.62
N GLU A 141 -12.42 13.70 17.91
CA GLU A 141 -11.21 14.37 17.42
C GLU A 141 -10.02 14.10 18.34
N VAL A 142 -8.84 14.02 17.73
CA VAL A 142 -7.56 13.90 18.42
C VAL A 142 -7.27 15.24 19.11
N GLY A 143 -7.45 15.27 20.44
CA GLY A 143 -7.16 16.43 21.29
C GLY A 143 -5.69 16.52 21.70
N GLU A 144 -5.43 16.74 22.99
CA GLU A 144 -4.10 17.06 23.54
C GLU A 144 -3.04 15.95 23.45
N ASN A 145 -3.44 14.70 23.16
CA ASN A 145 -2.53 13.57 22.96
C ASN A 145 -2.51 13.17 21.46
N PRO A 146 -1.75 13.87 20.61
CA PRO A 146 -1.68 13.58 19.19
C PRO A 146 -0.98 12.24 18.91
N LEU A 147 -1.35 11.61 17.80
CA LEU A 147 -0.57 10.52 17.24
C LEU A 147 0.74 11.08 16.67
N PRO A 148 1.80 10.25 16.51
CA PRO A 148 3.02 10.67 15.82
C PRO A 148 2.79 11.17 14.39
N ASP A 149 1.73 10.70 13.74
CA ASP A 149 1.25 11.25 12.48
C ASP A 149 0.22 12.37 12.76
N GLU A 150 0.66 13.61 12.62
CA GLU A 150 -0.15 14.80 12.86
C GLU A 150 -1.30 14.97 11.87
N MET A 151 -1.29 14.25 10.74
CA MET A 151 -2.37 14.32 9.74
C MET A 151 -3.63 13.58 10.22
N VAL A 152 -3.52 12.71 11.22
CA VAL A 152 -4.65 11.96 11.78
C VAL A 152 -5.40 12.84 12.78
N LYS A 153 -6.61 13.27 12.42
CA LYS A 153 -7.41 14.19 13.25
C LYS A 153 -8.57 13.54 13.98
N LYS A 154 -8.97 12.32 13.60
CA LYS A 154 -10.10 11.62 14.21
C LYS A 154 -9.76 10.18 14.59
N PHE A 155 -10.56 9.62 15.49
CA PHE A 155 -10.50 8.22 15.89
C PHE A 155 -11.89 7.66 16.18
N PHE A 156 -12.00 6.34 16.12
CA PHE A 156 -13.17 5.60 16.56
C PHE A 156 -13.03 5.24 18.04
N VAL A 157 -14.12 5.31 18.81
CA VAL A 157 -14.12 4.95 20.24
C VAL A 157 -15.28 4.02 20.59
N THR A 158 -14.98 2.99 21.38
CA THR A 158 -15.98 2.02 21.87
C THR A 158 -16.66 2.49 23.15
N SER A 159 -17.82 1.90 23.42
CA SER A 159 -18.58 2.13 24.66
C SER A 159 -18.28 1.03 25.70
N TYR A 160 -19.19 0.81 26.64
CA TYR A 160 -19.08 -0.11 27.78
C TYR A 160 -19.48 -1.57 27.49
N HIS A 161 -20.15 -1.81 26.38
CA HIS A 161 -20.31 -3.16 25.85
C HIS A 161 -19.55 -3.31 24.55
N GLU A 162 -19.37 -4.56 24.12
CA GLU A 162 -18.52 -4.90 23.00
C GLU A 162 -18.94 -4.20 21.70
N CYS A 163 -18.00 -3.46 21.14
CA CYS A 163 -18.09 -2.80 19.87
C CYS A 163 -17.01 -3.39 18.94
N LYS A 164 -17.39 -3.87 17.76
CA LYS A 164 -16.48 -4.45 16.75
C LYS A 164 -16.83 -3.94 15.37
N LYS A 165 -15.80 -3.59 14.59
CA LYS A 165 -15.93 -3.24 13.17
C LYS A 165 -14.94 -4.01 12.31
N LEU A 166 -15.32 -4.22 11.05
CA LEU A 166 -14.71 -5.17 10.13
C LEU A 166 -14.54 -4.56 8.74
N GLN A 167 -13.42 -4.87 8.08
CA GLN A 167 -13.27 -4.79 6.64
C GLN A 167 -12.76 -6.13 6.09
N LEU A 168 -13.39 -6.60 5.02
CA LEU A 168 -12.94 -7.76 4.25
C LEU A 168 -12.33 -7.28 2.94
N ILE A 169 -11.02 -7.38 2.83
CA ILE A 169 -10.25 -6.96 1.66
C ILE A 169 -10.17 -8.13 0.70
N ASN A 170 -10.53 -7.92 -0.57
CA ASN A 170 -10.31 -8.90 -1.63
C ASN A 170 -9.02 -8.54 -2.38
N LEU A 171 -7.97 -9.33 -2.19
CA LEU A 171 -6.64 -9.03 -2.72
C LEU A 171 -6.61 -9.01 -4.26
N GLU A 172 -7.41 -9.86 -4.92
CA GLU A 172 -7.50 -9.87 -6.38
C GLU A 172 -8.13 -8.59 -6.93
N ARG A 173 -9.18 -8.08 -6.27
CA ARG A 173 -9.81 -6.81 -6.64
C ARG A 173 -8.90 -5.60 -6.41
N GLU A 174 -8.01 -5.67 -5.42
CA GLU A 174 -6.95 -4.68 -5.20
C GLU A 174 -5.75 -4.87 -6.16
N GLY A 175 -5.82 -5.82 -7.10
CA GLY A 175 -4.86 -6.00 -8.18
C GLY A 175 -3.71 -6.98 -7.89
N TYR A 176 -3.81 -7.77 -6.82
CA TYR A 176 -2.87 -8.85 -6.49
C TYR A 176 -3.39 -10.19 -7.02
N LYS A 177 -2.86 -10.61 -8.17
CA LYS A 177 -3.32 -11.82 -8.85
C LYS A 177 -3.07 -13.07 -8.00
N PRO A 178 -3.98 -14.07 -8.00
CA PRO A 178 -3.82 -15.35 -7.32
C PRO A 178 -2.46 -16.03 -7.52
N ALA A 179 -2.00 -16.13 -8.77
CA ALA A 179 -0.71 -16.75 -9.09
C ALA A 179 0.49 -16.03 -8.46
N LEU A 180 0.40 -14.71 -8.30
CA LEU A 180 1.44 -13.91 -7.62
C LEU A 180 1.43 -14.23 -6.11
N LEU A 181 0.25 -14.23 -5.49
CA LEU A 181 0.09 -14.52 -4.07
C LEU A 181 0.54 -15.94 -3.72
N ASP A 182 0.22 -16.93 -4.56
CA ASP A 182 0.57 -18.33 -4.30
C ASP A 182 2.06 -18.61 -4.46
N ARG A 183 2.68 -18.03 -5.50
CA ARG A 183 4.08 -18.29 -5.84
C ARG A 183 5.07 -17.44 -5.05
N TYR A 184 4.79 -16.14 -4.93
CA TYR A 184 5.74 -15.17 -4.36
C TYR A 184 5.45 -14.84 -2.90
N GLN A 185 4.20 -15.05 -2.45
CA GLN A 185 3.76 -14.84 -1.07
C GLN A 185 4.31 -13.51 -0.47
N PRO A 186 4.05 -12.36 -1.12
CA PRO A 186 4.54 -11.07 -0.64
C PRO A 186 4.06 -10.78 0.79
N GLU A 187 4.87 -10.03 1.54
CA GLU A 187 4.58 -9.74 2.95
C GLU A 187 3.30 -8.91 3.07
N ILE A 188 2.39 -9.34 3.95
CA ILE A 188 1.19 -8.56 4.27
C ILE A 188 1.41 -7.90 5.62
N HIS A 189 1.65 -6.59 5.61
CA HIS A 189 1.91 -5.78 6.79
C HIS A 189 0.60 -5.22 7.32
N ILE A 190 0.40 -5.39 8.62
CA ILE A 190 -0.74 -4.91 9.37
C ILE A 190 -0.23 -3.91 10.39
N SER A 191 -0.90 -2.77 10.51
CA SER A 191 -0.74 -1.91 11.67
C SER A 191 -2.07 -1.37 12.18
N ASP A 192 -2.15 -1.11 13.47
CA ASP A 192 -3.29 -0.43 14.08
C ASP A 192 -2.84 0.40 15.27
N TRP A 193 -3.39 1.61 15.41
CA TRP A 193 -3.12 2.47 16.55
C TRP A 193 -4.27 2.42 17.52
N TYR A 194 -3.96 2.17 18.79
CA TYR A 194 -4.95 2.10 19.86
C TYR A 194 -4.49 2.88 21.10
N ALA A 195 -5.45 3.44 21.84
CA ALA A 195 -5.19 4.11 23.12
C ALA A 195 -6.32 3.87 24.11
N PRO A 196 -6.04 3.39 25.34
CA PRO A 196 -7.02 3.40 26.41
C PRO A 196 -7.19 4.83 26.96
N ARG A 197 -8.19 5.01 27.83
CA ARG A 197 -8.28 6.22 28.66
C ARG A 197 -7.48 6.04 29.96
N TRP A 198 -7.11 7.15 30.59
CA TRP A 198 -6.40 7.13 31.87
C TRP A 198 -7.31 6.76 33.06
N ASP A 199 -8.58 7.16 32.99
CA ASP A 199 -9.57 7.02 34.06
C ASP A 199 -10.40 5.73 33.95
N CYS A 200 -10.22 4.97 32.87
CA CYS A 200 -10.93 3.72 32.66
C CYS A 200 -10.07 2.70 31.92
N GLY A 201 -9.96 1.49 32.46
CA GLY A 201 -9.40 0.36 31.74
C GLY A 201 -10.31 -0.04 30.58
N CYS A 202 -9.73 -0.56 29.50
CA CYS A 202 -10.47 -1.11 28.37
C CYS A 202 -9.79 -2.34 27.81
N MET A 203 -10.55 -3.17 27.07
CA MET A 203 -10.02 -4.28 26.31
C MET A 203 -9.93 -3.89 24.84
N TYR A 204 -8.77 -4.13 24.23
CA TYR A 204 -8.55 -4.02 22.80
C TYR A 204 -8.46 -5.43 22.20
N GLU A 205 -9.21 -5.68 21.15
CA GLU A 205 -9.11 -6.91 20.37
C GLU A 205 -8.94 -6.55 18.90
N ILE A 206 -7.90 -7.09 18.29
CA ILE A 206 -7.71 -7.11 16.84
C ILE A 206 -7.61 -8.57 16.40
N CYS A 207 -8.36 -8.90 15.36
CA CYS A 207 -8.32 -10.17 14.67
C CYS A 207 -8.09 -9.85 13.20
N VAL A 208 -6.86 -10.05 12.74
CA VAL A 208 -6.57 -10.08 11.32
C VAL A 208 -6.40 -11.53 10.90
N GLU A 209 -7.33 -12.03 10.10
CA GLU A 209 -7.26 -13.40 9.63
C GLU A 209 -6.49 -13.46 8.30
N LEU A 210 -5.23 -13.85 8.41
CA LEU A 210 -4.63 -14.96 7.65
C LEU A 210 -4.40 -16.18 8.60
N LEU A 211 -5.27 -16.27 9.63
CA LEU A 211 -5.16 -16.84 11.00
C LEU A 211 -4.38 -16.00 12.04
N ASN A 212 -4.75 -16.22 13.31
CA ASN A 212 -5.24 -15.24 14.29
C ASN A 212 -4.21 -14.87 15.40
N GLN A 213 -4.16 -13.61 15.87
CA GLN A 213 -3.43 -13.23 17.09
C GLN A 213 -4.25 -12.28 17.97
N LYS A 214 -4.58 -12.72 19.20
CA LYS A 214 -5.15 -11.86 20.27
C LYS A 214 -4.03 -11.21 21.09
N LYS A 215 -4.19 -9.94 21.48
CA LYS A 215 -3.38 -9.29 22.52
C LYS A 215 -4.26 -8.68 23.62
N GLN A 216 -3.75 -8.63 24.85
CA GLN A 216 -4.46 -8.20 26.06
C GLN A 216 -3.93 -6.87 26.65
N GLN A 217 -4.81 -6.26 27.46
CA GLN A 217 -4.84 -5.02 28.26
C GLN A 217 -3.55 -4.21 28.57
N TRP A 218 -3.69 -2.87 28.51
CA TRP A 218 -2.74 -1.85 29.01
C TRP A 218 -3.51 -0.65 29.62
N ASN A 219 -2.93 0.02 30.63
CA ASN A 219 -3.56 1.09 31.43
C ASN A 219 -2.94 2.49 31.22
N GLU A 220 -2.20 2.73 30.15
CA GLU A 220 -1.53 4.01 29.90
C GLU A 220 -2.20 4.79 28.76
N GLN A 221 -2.45 6.08 28.98
CA GLN A 221 -3.23 6.98 28.10
C GLN A 221 -2.60 7.26 26.71
N GLN A 222 -1.51 6.58 26.38
CA GLN A 222 -0.68 6.82 25.22
C GLN A 222 -1.17 6.00 24.02
N TRP A 223 -0.95 6.54 22.82
CA TRP A 223 -1.15 5.80 21.58
C TRP A 223 -0.09 4.73 21.43
N HIS A 224 -0.53 3.49 21.27
CA HIS A 224 0.32 2.34 21.00
C HIS A 224 0.08 1.86 19.57
N GLN A 225 1.16 1.52 18.88
CA GLN A 225 1.10 0.89 17.57
C GLN A 225 1.25 -0.63 17.72
N MET A 226 0.24 -1.38 17.28
CA MET A 226 0.38 -2.80 17.02
C MET A 226 0.83 -2.98 15.57
N THR A 227 1.81 -3.85 15.33
CA THR A 227 2.20 -4.28 13.98
C THR A 227 2.26 -5.80 13.89
N HIS A 228 1.93 -6.34 12.72
CA HIS A 228 2.08 -7.76 12.40
C HIS A 228 2.44 -7.92 10.93
N VAL A 229 3.21 -8.94 10.59
CA VAL A 229 3.61 -9.22 9.21
C VAL A 229 3.36 -10.69 8.91
N PHE A 230 2.48 -10.98 7.96
CA PHE A 230 2.32 -12.34 7.44
C PHE A 230 3.42 -12.63 6.42
N ARG A 231 4.09 -13.76 6.62
CA ARG A 231 5.15 -14.31 5.76
C ARG A 231 4.88 -15.79 5.56
N ASP A 232 5.34 -16.33 4.44
CA ASP A 232 5.35 -17.78 4.19
C ASP A 232 3.98 -18.44 4.50
N TYR A 233 2.90 -17.73 4.17
CA TYR A 233 1.54 -18.11 4.55
C TYR A 233 0.94 -19.25 3.69
N GLY A 234 1.73 -19.77 2.74
CA GLY A 234 1.31 -20.79 1.81
C GLY A 234 0.40 -20.26 0.69
N PRO A 235 0.10 -21.09 -0.31
CA PRO A 235 -0.83 -20.73 -1.37
C PRO A 235 -2.28 -20.63 -0.86
N GLY A 236 -3.11 -19.88 -1.58
CA GLY A 236 -4.55 -19.78 -1.33
C GLY A 236 -5.00 -18.50 -0.62
N ALA A 237 -4.08 -17.61 -0.24
CA ALA A 237 -4.44 -16.30 0.31
C ALA A 237 -5.20 -15.46 -0.73
N ARG A 238 -6.45 -15.09 -0.45
CA ARG A 238 -7.30 -14.28 -1.35
C ARG A 238 -7.97 -13.09 -0.67
N PHE A 239 -8.18 -13.20 0.63
CA PHE A 239 -8.84 -12.18 1.42
C PHE A 239 -8.03 -11.88 2.67
N VAL A 240 -8.09 -10.63 3.11
CA VAL A 240 -7.64 -10.22 4.45
C VAL A 240 -8.86 -9.75 5.21
N ARG A 241 -9.20 -10.45 6.29
CA ARG A 241 -10.27 -10.04 7.19
C ARG A 241 -9.64 -9.22 8.31
N PHE A 242 -9.85 -7.90 8.32
CA PHE A 242 -9.41 -7.02 9.39
C PHE A 242 -10.59 -6.70 10.31
N CYS A 243 -10.54 -7.16 11.55
CA CYS A 243 -11.55 -6.87 12.57
C CYS A 243 -10.86 -6.29 13.81
N HIS A 244 -11.40 -5.21 14.35
CA HIS A 244 -10.93 -4.72 15.65
C HIS A 244 -12.07 -4.11 16.46
N GLY A 245 -11.83 -3.90 17.75
CA GLY A 245 -12.82 -3.40 18.67
C GLY A 245 -12.45 -3.60 20.11
N GLY A 246 -13.45 -3.48 20.97
CA GLY A 246 -13.25 -3.51 22.40
C GLY A 246 -14.48 -3.06 23.19
N ASN A 247 -14.26 -2.92 24.48
CA ASN A 247 -15.21 -2.39 25.45
C ASN A 247 -14.45 -1.81 26.63
N ASP A 248 -15.12 -0.96 27.39
CA ASP A 248 -14.65 -0.57 28.71
C ASP A 248 -14.66 -1.75 29.70
N THR A 249 -13.98 -1.60 30.84
CA THR A 249 -14.02 -2.60 31.93
C THR A 249 -14.75 -2.11 33.18
N LYS A 250 -15.25 -0.87 33.17
CA LYS A 250 -15.93 -0.22 34.32
C LYS A 250 -17.44 -0.11 34.14
N PHE A 251 -17.96 -0.45 32.96
CA PHE A 251 -19.36 -0.37 32.59
C PHE A 251 -19.96 1.05 32.75
N TRP A 252 -19.19 2.07 32.39
CA TRP A 252 -19.60 3.46 32.50
C TRP A 252 -20.31 3.90 31.22
N ALA A 253 -21.53 4.44 31.37
CA ALA A 253 -22.29 5.02 30.27
C ALA A 253 -21.45 6.09 29.54
N GLY A 254 -21.48 6.09 28.20
CA GLY A 254 -20.65 6.91 27.34
C GLY A 254 -19.54 6.14 26.61
N TRP A 255 -18.49 6.85 26.21
CA TRP A 255 -17.38 6.36 25.38
C TRP A 255 -16.08 6.29 26.17
N TYR A 256 -16.04 5.34 27.10
CA TYR A 256 -14.90 5.08 27.99
C TYR A 256 -14.07 3.86 27.57
N GLY A 257 -14.43 3.22 26.45
CA GLY A 257 -13.71 2.07 25.93
C GLY A 257 -12.48 2.45 25.09
N ILE A 258 -12.03 1.51 24.26
CA ILE A 258 -10.80 1.66 23.48
C ILE A 258 -10.97 2.67 22.33
N ARG A 259 -9.94 3.47 22.11
CA ARG A 259 -9.80 4.36 20.95
C ARG A 259 -8.94 3.67 19.90
N VAL A 260 -9.37 3.67 18.63
CA VAL A 260 -8.63 3.08 17.51
C VAL A 260 -8.65 3.99 16.29
N THR A 261 -7.53 4.10 15.57
CA THR A 261 -7.41 4.91 14.34
C THR A 261 -6.18 4.49 13.53
N ASN A 262 -6.01 5.11 12.36
CA ASN A 262 -4.85 4.97 11.49
C ASN A 262 -4.46 3.49 11.23
N SER A 263 -5.48 2.64 11.06
CA SER A 263 -5.31 1.23 10.73
C SER A 263 -4.75 1.06 9.32
N SER A 264 -3.84 0.11 9.12
CA SER A 264 -3.34 -0.19 7.77
C SER A 264 -3.21 -1.68 7.49
N VAL A 265 -3.47 -2.02 6.22
CA VAL A 265 -3.11 -3.29 5.60
C VAL A 265 -2.38 -2.95 4.31
N GLU A 266 -1.11 -3.33 4.19
CA GLU A 266 -0.28 -3.08 3.00
C GLU A 266 0.34 -4.39 2.53
N VAL A 267 0.46 -4.59 1.22
CA VAL A 267 1.21 -5.71 0.64
C VAL A 267 2.54 -5.20 0.11
N LEU A 268 3.64 -5.74 0.61
CA LEU A 268 4.99 -5.29 0.32
C LEU A 268 5.83 -6.41 -0.32
N PRO A 269 6.85 -6.07 -1.12
CA PRO A 269 7.85 -7.04 -1.57
C PRO A 269 8.51 -7.72 -0.37
N ALA A 270 8.84 -9.01 -0.49
CA ALA A 270 9.57 -9.74 0.54
C ALA A 270 10.92 -9.07 0.87
N GLY A 271 11.29 -9.05 2.16
CA GLY A 271 12.52 -8.41 2.66
C GLY A 271 12.36 -6.96 3.11
N HIS A 272 11.11 -6.49 3.34
CA HIS A 272 10.81 -5.09 3.70
C HIS A 272 10.66 -4.80 5.20
N ALA A 273 10.64 -5.80 6.09
CA ALA A 273 10.33 -5.52 7.50
C ALA A 273 11.46 -4.82 8.26
N ARG A 274 11.06 -3.84 9.07
CA ARG A 274 11.83 -3.36 10.23
C ARG A 274 11.93 -4.51 11.22
N SER A 275 13.15 -4.90 11.58
CA SER A 275 13.37 -5.64 12.82
C SER A 275 13.19 -4.67 13.99
N THR A 276 11.95 -4.46 14.43
CA THR A 276 11.71 -3.92 15.78
C THR A 276 11.17 -5.05 16.63
N SER A 277 12.08 -5.91 17.09
CA SER A 277 11.86 -6.67 18.31
C SER A 277 11.79 -5.66 19.45
N PRO A 278 10.71 -5.62 20.26
CA PRO A 278 10.78 -4.98 21.56
C PRO A 278 11.79 -5.76 22.38
N ALA A 279 12.78 -5.08 22.94
CA ALA A 279 13.68 -5.69 23.91
C ALA A 279 12.86 -6.39 24.99
N GLU A 280 13.14 -7.69 25.20
CA GLU A 280 12.68 -8.40 26.39
C GLU A 280 13.28 -7.70 27.61
N THR A 281 12.54 -6.79 28.21
CA THR A 281 12.87 -6.27 29.52
C THR A 281 12.62 -7.40 30.52
N ARG A 282 13.66 -8.17 30.84
CA ARG A 282 13.63 -9.11 31.96
C ARG A 282 13.22 -8.37 33.24
N PRO A 283 12.33 -8.92 34.08
CA PRO A 283 12.03 -8.32 35.37
C PRO A 283 13.32 -8.27 36.19
N ARG A 284 13.69 -7.08 36.69
CA ARG A 284 14.70 -6.97 37.74
C ARG A 284 14.15 -7.65 38.99
N GLU A 285 14.81 -8.71 39.43
CA GLU A 285 14.60 -9.29 40.75
C GLU A 285 14.79 -8.19 41.81
N MET A 286 13.72 -7.90 42.55
CA MET A 286 13.82 -7.11 43.77
C MET A 286 14.43 -7.99 44.87
N SER A 287 15.66 -7.69 45.26
CA SER A 287 16.25 -8.24 46.48
C SER A 287 15.46 -7.80 47.72
N PRO A 288 15.20 -8.69 48.70
CA PRO A 288 14.43 -8.35 49.88
C PRO A 288 15.25 -7.46 50.83
N GLN A 289 14.70 -6.28 51.17
CA GLN A 289 15.19 -5.48 52.27
C GLN A 289 14.96 -6.24 53.59
N LYS A 290 16.07 -6.56 54.28
CA LYS A 290 16.04 -7.03 55.66
C LYS A 290 15.63 -5.88 56.60
N ARG A 291 14.86 -6.27 57.62
CA ARG A 291 14.36 -5.47 58.75
C ARG A 291 15.42 -4.62 59.43
#